data_AF-A0A433HX51-F1
#
_entry.id   AF-A0A433HX51-F1
#
_cell.length_a   1.000
_cell.length_b   1.000
_cell.length_c   1.000
_cell.angle_alpha   90.00
_cell.angle_beta   90.00
_cell.angle_gamma   90.00
#
_symmetry.space_group_name_H-M   'P 1'
#
loop_
_entity.id
_entity.type
_entity.pdbx_description
1 polymer ?
#
loop_
_entity_poly.entity_id
_entity_poly.type
_entity_poly.pdbx_seq_one_letter_code
_entity_poly.pdbx_strand_id
1 'polypeptide(L)'
;MSGSDRHRYLSANQIRDLRTAINDVEFVNPPGKHGGLGSTAAHNELLGIIDSSKDYDMFVRRINNWAYYRLNGGIDALPVGLRINN
;
A
#
# COMPACT_ATOMS: atom_id res chain seq x y z
N MET A 1 -6.27 27.38 22.62
CA MET A 1 -5.76 26.01 22.35
C MET A 1 -4.66 26.13 21.31
N SER A 2 -3.43 25.80 21.70
CA SER A 2 -2.23 25.88 20.86
C SER A 2 -2.21 24.77 19.81
N GLY A 3 -1.82 25.10 18.58
CA GLY A 3 -1.92 24.22 17.41
C GLY A 3 -0.78 23.21 17.25
N SER A 4 -0.70 22.20 18.12
CA SER A 4 0.30 21.12 17.95
C SER A 4 -0.22 19.67 18.06
N ASP A 5 -1.53 19.42 18.25
CA ASP A 5 -2.07 18.06 18.44
C ASP A 5 -2.96 17.58 17.28
N ARG A 6 -2.50 17.71 16.03
CA ARG A 6 -3.26 17.23 14.84
C ARG A 6 -2.54 16.16 14.04
N HIS A 7 -2.00 15.13 14.66
CA HIS A 7 -1.48 13.97 13.93
C HIS A 7 -1.97 12.68 14.58
N ARG A 8 -2.59 11.81 13.77
CA ARG A 8 -2.93 10.39 13.99
C ARG A 8 -4.36 9.97 14.33
N TYR A 9 -5.38 10.79 14.10
CA TYR A 9 -6.76 10.28 14.06
C TYR A 9 -7.40 10.54 12.70
N LEU A 10 -7.55 9.48 11.91
CA LEU A 10 -8.39 9.50 10.71
C LEU A 10 -9.86 9.56 11.16
N SER A 11 -10.66 10.40 10.51
CA SER A 11 -12.11 10.40 10.72
C SER A 11 -12.73 9.08 10.24
N ALA A 12 -13.90 8.73 10.76
CA ALA A 12 -14.63 7.53 10.33
C ALA A 12 -14.89 7.52 8.80
N ASN A 13 -15.15 8.69 8.20
CA ASN A 13 -15.32 8.81 6.75
C ASN A 13 -14.01 8.53 6.02
N GLN A 14 -12.88 9.07 6.46
CA GLN A 14 -11.58 8.76 5.86
C GLN A 14 -11.24 7.27 5.97
N ILE A 15 -11.55 6.63 7.11
CA ILE A 15 -11.36 5.19 7.28
C ILE A 15 -12.24 4.40 6.29
N ARG A 16 -13.50 4.79 6.14
CA ARG A 16 -14.43 4.16 5.18
C ARG A 16 -13.92 4.33 3.75
N ASP A 17 -13.53 5.53 3.36
CA ASP A 17 -13.12 5.83 2.00
C ASP A 17 -11.82 5.07 1.64
N LEU A 18 -10.88 4.95 2.58
CA LEU A 18 -9.69 4.10 2.44
C LEU A 18 -10.06 2.60 2.31
N ARG A 19 -11.02 2.11 3.10
CA ARG A 19 -11.52 0.73 2.98
C ARG A 19 -12.19 0.46 1.65
N THR A 20 -12.95 1.42 1.11
CA THR A 20 -13.55 1.30 -0.21
C THR A 20 -12.47 1.24 -1.29
N ALA A 21 -11.45 2.10 -1.21
CA ALA A 21 -10.38 2.13 -2.20
C ALA A 21 -9.58 0.81 -2.29
N ILE A 22 -9.44 0.07 -1.19
CA ILE A 22 -8.71 -1.21 -1.19
C ILE A 22 -9.54 -2.41 -1.66
N ASN A 23 -10.87 -2.29 -1.75
CA ASN A 23 -11.74 -3.41 -2.19
C ASN A 23 -11.50 -3.79 -3.65
N ASP A 24 -11.10 -2.81 -4.47
CA ASP A 24 -10.87 -2.98 -5.90
C ASP A 24 -9.39 -3.33 -6.21
N VAL A 25 -8.57 -3.57 -5.19
CA VAL A 25 -7.16 -3.92 -5.38
C VAL A 25 -7.05 -5.36 -5.87
N GLU A 26 -6.47 -5.49 -7.05
CA GLU A 26 -6.18 -6.76 -7.71
C GLU A 26 -4.68 -7.03 -7.74
N PHE A 27 -4.33 -8.30 -7.53
CA PHE A 27 -2.97 -8.78 -7.60
C PHE A 27 -2.71 -9.53 -8.89
N VAL A 28 -1.55 -9.30 -9.50
CA VAL A 28 -1.05 -10.06 -10.65
C VAL A 28 0.16 -10.89 -10.19
N ASN A 29 0.27 -12.12 -10.68
CA ASN A 29 1.40 -13.02 -10.44
C ASN A 29 1.73 -13.38 -8.97
N PRO A 30 1.01 -14.33 -8.34
CA PRO A 30 -0.18 -15.01 -8.86
C PRO A 30 -1.42 -14.11 -8.81
N PRO A 31 -2.44 -14.36 -9.67
CA PRO A 31 -3.70 -13.65 -9.65
C PRO A 31 -4.40 -13.73 -8.29
N GLY A 32 -4.95 -12.61 -7.83
CA GLY A 32 -5.72 -12.54 -6.59
C GLY A 32 -6.42 -11.20 -6.43
N LYS A 33 -7.13 -11.03 -5.32
CA LYS A 33 -7.78 -9.76 -4.97
C LYS A 33 -7.77 -9.53 -3.47
N HIS A 34 -7.91 -8.28 -3.07
CA HIS A 34 -8.00 -7.96 -1.65
C HIS A 34 -9.17 -8.70 -0.98
N GLY A 35 -8.91 -9.32 0.17
CA GLY A 35 -9.89 -10.13 0.91
C GLY A 35 -10.26 -11.47 0.24
N GLY A 36 -9.67 -11.80 -0.90
CA GLY A 36 -9.89 -13.05 -1.62
C GLY A 36 -8.69 -14.00 -1.62
N LEU A 37 -8.73 -14.99 -2.51
CA LEU A 37 -7.60 -15.90 -2.75
C LEU A 37 -6.33 -15.10 -3.10
N GLY A 38 -5.19 -15.54 -2.55
CA GLY A 38 -3.91 -14.87 -2.72
C GLY A 38 -3.69 -13.65 -1.81
N SER A 39 -4.73 -13.12 -1.15
CA SER A 39 -4.61 -11.92 -0.31
C SER A 39 -3.62 -12.11 0.85
N THR A 40 -3.68 -13.22 1.59
CA THR A 40 -2.77 -13.45 2.72
C THR A 40 -1.30 -13.45 2.30
N ALA A 41 -0.98 -14.02 1.14
CA ALA A 41 0.39 -14.01 0.62
C ALA A 41 0.85 -12.59 0.27
N ALA A 42 0.02 -11.83 -0.47
CA ALA A 42 0.31 -10.43 -0.80
C ALA A 42 0.50 -9.55 0.45
N HIS A 43 -0.32 -9.76 1.49
CA HIS A 43 -0.16 -9.06 2.78
C HIS A 43 1.17 -9.41 3.46
N ASN A 44 1.56 -10.68 3.50
CA ASN A 44 2.81 -11.11 4.12
C ASN A 44 4.05 -10.59 3.37
N GLU A 45 3.99 -10.50 2.05
CA GLU A 45 5.04 -9.87 1.24
C GLU A 45 5.21 -8.39 1.61
N LEU A 46 4.11 -7.65 1.73
CA LEU A 46 4.11 -6.24 2.15
C LEU A 46 4.67 -6.05 3.56
N LEU A 47 4.25 -6.89 4.52
CA LEU A 47 4.81 -6.89 5.88
C LEU A 47 6.32 -7.14 5.84
N GLY A 48 6.76 -8.11 5.05
CA GLY A 48 8.19 -8.39 4.86
C GLY A 48 8.97 -7.18 4.31
N ILE A 49 8.40 -6.40 3.40
CA ILE A 49 9.02 -5.16 2.89
C ILE A 49 9.13 -4.12 4.01
N ILE A 50 8.08 -3.93 4.80
CA ILE A 50 8.05 -2.97 5.92
C ILE A 50 9.09 -3.36 6.96
N ASP A 51 9.05 -4.61 7.43
CA ASP A 51 9.86 -5.08 8.55
C ASP A 51 11.37 -5.15 8.25
N SER A 52 11.73 -5.33 6.97
CA SER A 52 13.14 -5.48 6.56
C SER A 52 13.74 -4.25 5.88
N SER A 53 12.97 -3.18 5.67
CA SER A 53 13.50 -1.92 5.13
C SER A 53 14.16 -1.10 6.23
N LYS A 54 15.41 -0.70 6.02
CA LYS A 54 16.21 0.02 7.04
C LYS A 54 15.81 1.48 7.18
N ASP A 55 15.31 2.06 6.09
CA ASP A 55 14.90 3.45 5.99
C ASP A 55 13.74 3.61 5.01
N TYR A 56 13.20 4.83 4.97
CA TYR A 56 12.05 5.15 4.15
C TYR A 56 12.35 5.05 2.64
N ASP A 57 13.54 5.47 2.20
CA ASP A 57 13.91 5.43 0.78
C ASP A 57 14.02 3.98 0.27
N MET A 58 14.58 3.08 1.09
CA MET A 58 14.61 1.65 0.83
C MET A 58 13.19 1.07 0.76
N PHE A 59 12.31 1.45 1.70
CA PHE A 59 10.91 1.04 1.67
C PHE A 59 10.23 1.49 0.36
N VAL A 60 10.36 2.76 -0.01
CA VAL A 60 9.78 3.33 -1.25
C VAL A 60 10.28 2.57 -2.48
N ARG A 61 11.59 2.33 -2.61
CA ARG A 61 12.12 1.54 -3.75
C ARG A 61 11.55 0.13 -3.81
N ARG A 62 11.45 -0.55 -2.66
CA ARG A 62 10.98 -1.94 -2.59
C ARG A 62 9.49 -2.05 -2.84
N ILE A 63 8.68 -1.13 -2.33
CA ILE A 63 7.23 -1.15 -2.58
C ILE A 63 6.91 -0.85 -4.05
N ASN A 64 7.69 0.02 -4.72
CA ASN A 64 7.53 0.25 -6.16
C ASN A 64 7.89 -0.99 -6.98
N ASN A 65 8.99 -1.66 -6.66
CA ASN A 65 9.36 -2.91 -7.32
C ASN A 65 8.29 -3.99 -7.11
N TRP A 66 7.85 -4.18 -5.86
CA TRP A 66 6.75 -5.11 -5.56
C TRP A 66 5.48 -4.75 -6.34
N ALA A 67 5.07 -3.48 -6.36
CA ALA A 67 3.88 -3.03 -7.07
C ALA A 67 3.97 -3.27 -8.58
N TYR A 68 5.12 -3.01 -9.20
CA TYR A 68 5.35 -3.28 -10.62
C TYR A 68 5.03 -4.74 -11.00
N TYR A 69 5.40 -5.69 -10.14
CA TYR A 69 5.17 -7.12 -10.40
C TYR A 69 3.86 -7.66 -9.83
N ARG A 70 3.27 -7.01 -8.83
CA ARG A 70 2.17 -7.58 -8.03
C ARG A 70 0.85 -6.86 -8.13
N LEU A 71 0.79 -5.59 -8.52
CA LEU A 71 -0.47 -4.85 -8.64
C LEU A 71 -0.96 -4.82 -10.09
N ASN A 72 -2.26 -5.01 -10.29
CA ASN A 72 -2.88 -4.62 -11.55
C ASN A 72 -2.77 -3.09 -11.69
N GLY A 73 -2.17 -2.60 -12.78
CA GLY A 73 -1.77 -1.19 -12.93
C GLY A 73 -0.37 -0.86 -12.42
N GLY A 74 0.39 -1.84 -11.91
CA GLY A 74 1.81 -1.69 -11.58
C GLY A 74 2.09 -0.59 -10.56
N ILE A 75 3.13 0.21 -10.82
CA ILE A 75 3.52 1.35 -9.96
C ILE A 75 2.41 2.41 -9.92
N ASP A 76 1.65 2.60 -10.99
CA ASP A 76 0.58 3.61 -11.05
C ASP A 76 -0.60 3.28 -10.14
N ALA A 77 -0.72 2.02 -9.69
CA ALA A 77 -1.69 1.62 -8.67
C ALA A 77 -1.29 2.07 -7.24
N LEU A 78 -0.05 2.49 -7.01
CA LEU A 78 0.36 3.03 -5.72
C LEU A 78 -0.23 4.44 -5.48
N PRO A 79 -0.40 4.87 -4.22
CA PRO A 79 -0.65 6.27 -3.89
C PRO A 79 0.46 7.18 -4.45
N VAL A 80 0.11 8.37 -4.95
CA VAL A 80 1.05 9.30 -5.61
C VAL A 80 2.30 9.58 -4.76
N GLY A 81 2.16 9.74 -3.44
CA GLY A 81 3.30 9.99 -2.54
C GLY A 81 4.26 8.80 -2.35
N LEU A 82 3.91 7.62 -2.87
CA LEU A 82 4.74 6.42 -2.86
C LEU A 82 5.26 6.04 -4.24
N ARG A 83 4.90 6.75 -5.31
CA ARG A 83 5.41 6.45 -6.66
C ARG A 83 6.80 7.03 -6.83
N ILE A 84 7.73 6.23 -7.33
CA ILE A 84 8.97 6.76 -7.90
C ILE A 84 8.63 7.21 -9.32
N ASN A 85 8.55 8.52 -9.52
CA ASN A 85 8.43 9.09 -10.86
C ASN A 85 9.75 8.78 -11.60
N ASN A 86 9.64 8.22 -12.80
CA ASN A 86 10.78 8.11 -13.73
C ASN A 86 11.17 9.48 -14.28
#